data_AF-A0A8K0QTT4-F1
#
_entry.id   AF-A0A8K0QTT4-F1
#
_cell.length_a   1.000
_cell.length_b   1.000
_cell.length_c   1.000
_cell.angle_alpha   90.00
_cell.angle_beta   90.00
_cell.angle_gamma   90.00
#
_symmetry.space_group_name_H-M   'P 1'
#
loop_
_entity.id
_entity.type
_entity.pdbx_description
1 polymer ?
#
loop_
_entity_poly.entity_id
_entity_poly.type
_entity_poly.pdbx_seq_one_letter_code
_entity_poly.pdbx_strand_id
1 'polypeptide(L)'
;MRFSVVSSTALLATYTAAAPTGSKRDFSPDNVYFPLSNGFPNPSQDQILQIQIEGHGTLPNGPPPPTLSSEGVTNLQLIALNELFEVAYFTELVYNVTNKVPGYDLGYGHEYVLDSLKSIVAQEELHLLNANGALKHFNHDPIQPCKYSFPVTDFQSAIGLAGTFTDLVLGTLQDVNQIFAQSGDAGLVRAVSSVIGNEAEQEGFYRLVQKKRPSAQPFLTTATRDFAFTAIQSFTVPGSCPNIAGIKLKTFKPLNVESTGLKPATQNIKFSINKADAGLYQMDGLRLVYINAQNVPVVKKLDNVQMGADKTTFEAAFPFDEFRMNGLTIAAVTQGKDSFASADEVAAAAVFGPGLIEID
;
A
#
# COMPACT_ATOMS: atom_id res chain seq x y z
N MET A 1 -6.39 -4.15 -52.71
CA MET A 1 -7.35 -3.79 -51.64
C MET A 1 -6.54 -3.59 -50.37
N ARG A 2 -6.58 -2.38 -49.80
CA ARG A 2 -5.85 -1.97 -48.60
C ARG A 2 -6.81 -1.89 -47.40
N PHE A 3 -6.21 -2.00 -46.22
CA PHE A 3 -6.69 -1.66 -44.87
C PHE A 3 -7.60 -2.70 -44.19
N SER A 4 -7.49 -2.99 -42.89
CA SER A 4 -6.74 -2.33 -41.81
C SER A 4 -6.54 -3.30 -40.63
N VAL A 5 -5.35 -3.29 -40.03
CA VAL A 5 -5.09 -3.87 -38.70
C VAL A 5 -5.31 -2.75 -37.70
N VAL A 6 -6.30 -2.89 -36.83
CA VAL A 6 -6.51 -1.99 -35.70
C VAL A 6 -5.65 -2.48 -34.55
N SER A 7 -4.52 -1.82 -34.33
CA SER A 7 -3.72 -1.96 -33.11
C SER A 7 -4.41 -1.21 -31.99
N SER A 8 -4.96 -1.96 -31.03
CA SER A 8 -5.48 -1.40 -29.78
C SER A 8 -4.31 -1.06 -28.85
N THR A 9 -3.96 0.23 -28.77
CA THR A 9 -3.05 0.77 -27.75
C THR A 9 -3.74 0.71 -26.39
N ALA A 10 -3.27 -0.20 -25.52
CA ALA A 10 -3.60 -0.19 -24.10
C ALA A 10 -2.83 0.96 -23.41
N LEU A 11 -3.57 1.97 -22.95
CA LEU A 11 -3.07 3.02 -22.05
C LEU A 11 -3.02 2.43 -20.63
N LEU A 12 -1.83 2.07 -20.18
CA LEU A 12 -1.53 1.77 -18.78
C LEU A 12 -1.04 3.07 -18.14
N ALA A 13 -1.84 3.60 -17.21
CA ALA A 13 -1.48 4.78 -16.43
C ALA A 13 -0.55 4.36 -15.28
N THR A 14 0.58 5.05 -15.15
CA THR A 14 1.52 4.91 -14.02
C THR A 14 1.77 6.29 -13.42
N TYR A 15 1.63 6.38 -12.11
CA TYR A 15 1.58 7.60 -11.32
C TYR A 15 2.89 8.38 -11.29
N THR A 16 2.80 9.68 -11.55
CA THR A 16 3.84 10.64 -11.17
C THR A 16 3.27 11.52 -10.06
N ALA A 17 3.90 11.52 -8.89
CA ALA A 17 3.67 12.54 -7.87
C ALA A 17 4.39 13.84 -8.29
N ALA A 18 3.84 14.55 -9.26
CA ALA A 18 4.10 15.97 -9.44
C ALA A 18 3.02 16.72 -8.64
N ALA A 19 3.41 17.58 -7.70
CA ALA A 19 2.48 18.37 -6.90
C ALA A 19 1.51 19.14 -7.82
N PRO A 20 0.19 18.89 -7.77
CA PRO A 20 -0.75 19.60 -8.62
C PRO A 20 -1.05 20.98 -8.01
N THR A 21 -0.58 22.03 -8.66
CA THR A 21 -1.12 23.39 -8.49
C THR A 21 -2.40 23.52 -9.33
N GLY A 22 -3.48 22.91 -8.85
CA GLY A 22 -4.81 23.02 -9.44
C GLY A 22 -5.88 22.60 -8.44
N SER A 23 -6.61 23.59 -7.91
CA SER A 23 -7.82 23.52 -7.05
C SER A 23 -8.17 22.13 -6.43
N LYS A 24 -7.91 21.95 -5.14
CA LYS A 24 -8.58 20.94 -4.28
C LYS A 24 -10.11 21.17 -4.39
N ARG A 25 -11.00 20.29 -4.86
CA ARG A 25 -11.37 18.88 -4.57
C ARG A 25 -12.05 18.72 -3.21
N ASP A 26 -13.37 18.76 -3.23
CA ASP A 26 -14.22 19.23 -2.12
C ASP A 26 -14.86 18.10 -1.27
N PHE A 27 -14.25 16.90 -1.21
CA PHE A 27 -14.62 15.91 -0.19
C PHE A 27 -14.04 16.29 1.17
N SER A 28 -12.76 16.66 1.19
CA SER A 28 -12.02 17.00 2.38
C SER A 28 -11.08 18.19 2.12
N PRO A 29 -11.61 19.43 2.14
CA PRO A 29 -10.85 20.63 1.78
C PRO A 29 -9.57 20.81 2.62
N ASP A 30 -9.64 20.38 3.88
CA ASP A 30 -8.57 20.43 4.87
C ASP A 30 -7.88 19.09 5.14
N ASN A 31 -8.08 18.09 4.26
CA ASN A 31 -7.57 16.73 4.38
C ASN A 31 -7.99 16.04 5.71
N VAL A 32 -9.13 16.42 6.27
CA VAL A 32 -9.79 15.81 7.43
C VAL A 32 -10.84 14.79 6.95
N TYR A 33 -10.62 13.52 7.29
CA TYR A 33 -11.50 12.42 6.87
C TYR A 33 -12.39 11.91 8.00
N PHE A 34 -11.98 12.15 9.25
CA PHE A 34 -12.61 11.60 10.44
C PHE A 34 -13.11 12.71 11.38
N PRO A 35 -14.19 12.46 12.15
CA PRO A 35 -15.00 11.24 12.14
C PRO A 35 -15.89 11.13 10.89
N LEU A 36 -16.20 9.89 10.50
CA LEU A 36 -17.19 9.61 9.45
C LEU A 36 -18.62 9.82 9.98
N SER A 37 -19.59 9.89 9.07
CA SER A 37 -21.01 10.11 9.42
C SER A 37 -21.61 8.99 10.29
N ASN A 38 -21.06 7.78 10.21
CA ASN A 38 -21.43 6.65 11.05
C ASN A 38 -20.69 6.63 12.41
N GLY A 39 -19.97 7.69 12.78
CA GLY A 39 -19.26 7.81 14.06
C GLY A 39 -17.88 7.18 14.09
N PHE A 40 -17.43 6.54 13.01
CA PHE A 40 -16.08 6.00 12.90
C PHE A 40 -15.00 7.09 13.09
N PRO A 41 -13.88 6.84 13.80
CA PRO A 41 -13.37 5.55 14.29
C PRO A 41 -13.89 5.12 15.67
N ASN A 42 -14.84 5.85 16.26
CA ASN A 42 -15.41 5.54 17.58
C ASN A 42 -16.94 5.37 17.51
N PRO A 43 -17.45 4.44 16.69
CA PRO A 43 -18.88 4.25 16.51
C PRO A 43 -19.54 3.72 17.80
N SER A 44 -20.82 4.08 17.99
CA SER A 44 -21.69 3.45 18.99
C SER A 44 -22.03 2.00 18.60
N GLN A 45 -22.66 1.23 19.50
CA GLN A 45 -23.04 -0.16 19.20
C GLN A 45 -24.03 -0.28 18.03
N ASP A 46 -25.01 0.62 17.94
CA ASP A 46 -25.96 0.64 16.82
C ASP A 46 -25.24 0.99 15.50
N GLN A 47 -24.25 1.89 15.56
CA GLN A 47 -23.42 2.23 14.41
C GLN A 47 -22.51 1.06 14.00
N ILE A 48 -21.93 0.32 14.94
CA ILE A 48 -21.19 -0.93 14.66
C ILE A 48 -22.10 -1.94 13.97
N LEU A 49 -23.33 -2.12 14.45
CA LEU A 49 -24.27 -3.03 13.80
C LEU A 49 -24.54 -2.61 12.35
N GLN A 50 -24.68 -1.32 12.08
CA GLN A 50 -24.86 -0.82 10.72
C GLN A 50 -23.63 -1.08 9.84
N ILE A 51 -22.42 -0.83 10.35
CA ILE A 51 -21.16 -1.14 9.66
C ILE A 51 -21.09 -2.64 9.32
N GLN A 52 -21.48 -3.52 10.26
CA GLN A 52 -21.51 -4.96 10.02
C GLN A 52 -22.51 -5.38 8.93
N ILE A 53 -23.67 -4.71 8.85
CA ILE A 53 -24.64 -4.95 7.79
C ILE A 53 -24.06 -4.54 6.43
N GLU A 54 -23.43 -3.36 6.36
CA GLU A 54 -22.84 -2.81 5.12
C GLU A 54 -21.60 -3.59 4.67
N GLY A 55 -20.80 -4.09 5.61
CA GLY A 55 -19.61 -4.92 5.35
C GLY A 55 -19.94 -6.41 5.12
N HIS A 56 -21.21 -6.80 5.22
CA HIS A 56 -21.69 -8.18 5.06
C HIS A 56 -21.05 -9.19 6.03
N GLY A 57 -20.68 -8.75 7.24
CA GLY A 57 -19.97 -9.59 8.21
C GLY A 57 -19.94 -8.97 9.60
N THR A 58 -19.61 -9.76 10.61
CA THR A 58 -19.52 -9.29 12.01
C THR A 58 -18.07 -9.20 12.46
N LEU A 59 -17.81 -8.39 13.48
CA LEU A 59 -16.55 -8.51 14.24
C LEU A 59 -16.41 -9.94 14.81
N PRO A 60 -15.19 -10.48 14.88
CA PRO A 60 -14.96 -11.76 15.54
C PRO A 60 -15.42 -11.71 17.01
N ASN A 61 -16.15 -12.75 17.44
CA ASN A 61 -16.67 -12.88 18.81
C ASN A 61 -15.92 -13.93 19.64
N GLY A 62 -14.78 -14.42 19.14
CA GLY A 62 -13.91 -15.35 19.86
C GLY A 62 -13.21 -14.66 21.04
N PRO A 63 -12.81 -15.41 22.08
CA PRO A 63 -12.01 -14.84 23.16
C PRO A 63 -10.66 -14.33 22.62
N PRO A 64 -10.18 -13.17 23.10
CA PRO A 64 -8.84 -12.71 22.77
C PRO A 64 -7.78 -13.69 23.32
N PRO A 65 -6.55 -13.69 22.75
CA PRO A 65 -5.46 -14.47 23.33
C PRO A 65 -5.15 -14.00 24.77
N PRO A 66 -4.55 -14.85 25.62
CA PRO A 66 -4.32 -14.51 27.03
C PRO A 66 -3.25 -13.42 27.24
N THR A 67 -2.36 -13.26 26.26
CA THR A 67 -1.24 -12.31 26.29
C THR A 67 -1.01 -11.74 24.90
N LEU A 68 -0.29 -10.62 24.85
CA LEU A 68 0.20 -10.00 23.62
C LEU A 68 1.67 -9.65 23.80
N SER A 69 2.53 -10.08 22.87
CA SER A 69 3.95 -9.72 22.87
C SER A 69 4.19 -8.26 22.44
N SER A 70 5.39 -7.72 22.66
CA SER A 70 5.76 -6.38 22.18
C SER A 70 5.75 -6.27 20.65
N GLU A 71 6.12 -7.35 19.97
CA GLU A 71 6.01 -7.44 18.51
C GLU A 71 4.55 -7.46 18.09
N GLY A 72 3.70 -8.15 18.84
CA GLY A 72 2.28 -8.19 18.58
C GLY A 72 1.60 -6.83 18.74
N VAL A 73 2.02 -6.03 19.73
CA VAL A 73 1.59 -4.63 19.86
C VAL A 73 1.97 -3.82 18.61
N THR A 74 3.23 -3.93 18.17
CA THR A 74 3.71 -3.21 16.98
C THR A 74 2.96 -3.64 15.72
N ASN A 75 2.66 -4.93 15.56
CA ASN A 75 1.85 -5.46 14.47
C ASN A 75 0.44 -4.86 14.46
N LEU A 76 -0.26 -4.90 15.61
CA LEU A 76 -1.61 -4.35 15.71
C LEU A 76 -1.65 -2.83 15.49
N GLN A 77 -0.61 -2.12 15.93
CA GLN A 77 -0.47 -0.68 15.64
C GLN A 77 -0.26 -0.41 14.15
N LEU A 78 0.56 -1.19 13.45
CA LEU A 78 0.74 -1.05 12.01
C LEU A 78 -0.56 -1.37 11.25
N ILE A 79 -1.23 -2.48 11.59
CA ILE A 79 -2.53 -2.82 11.03
C ILE A 79 -3.49 -1.65 11.22
N ALA A 80 -3.68 -1.18 12.46
CA ALA A 80 -4.60 -0.07 12.73
C ALA A 80 -4.24 1.23 11.98
N LEU A 81 -2.95 1.52 11.77
CA LEU A 81 -2.53 2.64 10.91
C LEU A 81 -2.93 2.43 9.45
N ASN A 82 -2.77 1.21 8.94
CA ASN A 82 -3.16 0.82 7.58
C ASN A 82 -4.67 0.96 7.38
N GLU A 83 -5.47 0.36 8.26
CA GLU A 83 -6.94 0.39 8.14
C GLU A 83 -7.48 1.84 8.17
N LEU A 84 -6.90 2.71 9.00
CA LEU A 84 -7.26 4.14 9.01
C LEU A 84 -6.94 4.84 7.68
N PHE A 85 -5.81 4.49 7.07
CA PHE A 85 -5.42 5.00 5.76
C PHE A 85 -6.39 4.51 4.67
N GLU A 86 -6.74 3.23 4.67
CA GLU A 86 -7.65 2.63 3.69
C GLU A 86 -9.08 3.16 3.84
N VAL A 87 -9.61 3.26 5.05
CA VAL A 87 -10.93 3.88 5.29
C VAL A 87 -10.93 5.32 4.75
N ALA A 88 -9.90 6.12 5.03
CA ALA A 88 -9.82 7.48 4.49
C ALA A 88 -9.81 7.50 2.96
N TYR A 89 -8.98 6.64 2.35
CA TYR A 89 -8.85 6.51 0.91
C TYR A 89 -10.16 6.11 0.22
N PHE A 90 -10.75 5.00 0.67
CA PHE A 90 -11.96 4.46 0.07
C PHE A 90 -13.18 5.34 0.34
N THR A 91 -13.23 6.06 1.45
CA THR A 91 -14.31 7.04 1.69
C THR A 91 -14.25 8.19 0.66
N GLU A 92 -13.05 8.74 0.38
CA GLU A 92 -12.91 9.76 -0.67
C GLU A 92 -13.24 9.19 -2.05
N LEU A 93 -12.82 7.96 -2.34
CA LEU A 93 -13.15 7.30 -3.60
C LEU A 93 -14.67 7.11 -3.76
N VAL A 94 -15.36 6.61 -2.74
CA VAL A 94 -16.82 6.47 -2.71
C VAL A 94 -17.50 7.82 -2.93
N TYR A 95 -17.02 8.89 -2.29
CA TYR A 95 -17.55 10.23 -2.52
C TYR A 95 -17.38 10.67 -3.97
N ASN A 96 -16.17 10.52 -4.54
CA ASN A 96 -15.87 10.96 -5.89
C ASN A 96 -16.70 10.20 -6.94
N VAL A 97 -16.87 8.89 -6.77
CA VAL A 97 -17.75 8.06 -7.60
C VAL A 97 -19.20 8.50 -7.42
N THR A 98 -19.70 8.57 -6.19
CA THR A 98 -21.09 8.96 -5.88
C THR A 98 -21.49 10.28 -6.54
N ASN A 99 -20.60 11.29 -6.46
CA ASN A 99 -20.87 12.62 -6.99
C ASN A 99 -20.48 12.79 -8.46
N LYS A 100 -20.00 11.71 -9.11
CA LYS A 100 -19.54 11.74 -10.50
C LYS A 100 -18.57 12.89 -10.76
N VAL A 101 -17.64 13.10 -9.83
CA VAL A 101 -16.57 14.08 -9.98
C VAL A 101 -15.87 13.84 -11.34
N PRO A 102 -15.43 14.88 -12.08
CA PRO A 102 -14.81 14.67 -13.39
C PRO A 102 -13.73 13.58 -13.35
N GLY A 103 -13.87 12.55 -14.22
CA GLY A 103 -13.00 11.36 -14.20
C GLY A 103 -13.54 10.16 -13.40
N TYR A 104 -14.68 10.29 -12.72
CA TYR A 104 -15.30 9.24 -11.89
C TYR A 104 -16.72 8.82 -12.33
N ASP A 105 -17.22 9.30 -13.47
CA ASP A 105 -18.44 8.74 -14.06
C ASP A 105 -18.10 7.43 -14.81
N LEU A 106 -18.60 6.31 -14.29
CA LEU A 106 -18.28 4.96 -14.76
C LEU A 106 -19.31 4.42 -15.77
N GLY A 107 -20.33 5.22 -16.11
CA GLY A 107 -21.41 4.79 -17.00
C GLY A 107 -22.14 3.56 -16.46
N TYR A 108 -22.26 2.51 -17.28
CA TYR A 108 -23.02 1.30 -16.93
C TYR A 108 -22.46 0.54 -15.71
N GLY A 109 -21.15 0.63 -15.44
CA GLY A 109 -20.53 -0.05 -14.30
C GLY A 109 -20.74 0.66 -12.95
N HIS A 110 -21.36 1.83 -12.95
CA HIS A 110 -21.38 2.74 -11.80
C HIS A 110 -21.99 2.14 -10.54
N GLU A 111 -23.19 1.56 -10.63
CA GLU A 111 -23.90 1.05 -9.45
C GLU A 111 -23.16 -0.12 -8.80
N TYR A 112 -22.73 -1.09 -9.59
CA TYR A 112 -21.99 -2.26 -9.09
C TYR A 112 -20.66 -1.88 -8.43
N VAL A 113 -19.91 -0.97 -9.05
CA VAL A 113 -18.65 -0.49 -8.49
C VAL A 113 -18.88 0.29 -7.21
N LEU A 114 -19.87 1.18 -7.19
CA LEU A 114 -20.18 1.98 -6.00
C LEU A 114 -20.66 1.12 -4.83
N ASP A 115 -21.48 0.11 -5.09
CA ASP A 115 -21.93 -0.86 -4.08
C ASP A 115 -20.74 -1.63 -3.49
N SER A 116 -19.88 -2.17 -4.34
CA SER A 116 -18.66 -2.88 -3.92
C SER A 116 -17.75 -2.00 -3.08
N LEU A 117 -17.51 -0.75 -3.49
CA LEU A 117 -16.68 0.21 -2.75
C LEU A 117 -17.27 0.58 -1.39
N LYS A 118 -18.60 0.66 -1.25
CA LYS A 118 -19.23 0.92 0.04
C LYS A 118 -19.05 -0.24 1.00
N SER A 119 -19.19 -1.48 0.52
CA SER A 119 -18.91 -2.66 1.33
C SER A 119 -17.44 -2.73 1.75
N ILE A 120 -16.50 -2.36 0.86
CA ILE A 120 -15.08 -2.26 1.17
C ILE A 120 -14.84 -1.27 2.32
N VAL A 121 -15.38 -0.04 2.25
CA VAL A 121 -15.24 0.93 3.35
C VAL A 121 -15.68 0.33 4.68
N ALA A 122 -16.85 -0.31 4.72
CA ALA A 122 -17.37 -0.93 5.93
C ALA A 122 -16.50 -2.12 6.42
N GLN A 123 -15.88 -2.87 5.50
CA GLN A 123 -14.96 -3.96 5.84
C GLN A 123 -13.68 -3.42 6.49
N GLU A 124 -13.07 -2.37 5.93
CA GLU A 124 -11.88 -1.74 6.54
C GLU A 124 -12.20 -1.07 7.88
N GLU A 125 -13.41 -0.55 8.05
CA GLU A 125 -13.86 -0.07 9.35
C GLU A 125 -13.88 -1.22 10.38
N LEU A 126 -14.38 -2.41 10.03
CA LEU A 126 -14.38 -3.58 10.92
C LEU A 126 -12.96 -4.08 11.20
N HIS A 127 -12.08 -4.08 10.21
CA HIS A 127 -10.66 -4.42 10.40
C HIS A 127 -10.00 -3.49 11.42
N LEU A 128 -10.23 -2.17 11.32
CA LEU A 128 -9.71 -1.21 12.30
C LEU A 128 -10.28 -1.48 13.68
N LEU A 129 -11.61 -1.62 13.79
CA LEU A 129 -12.28 -1.84 15.07
C LEU A 129 -11.75 -3.10 15.77
N ASN A 130 -11.43 -4.14 15.01
CA ASN A 130 -10.79 -5.33 15.52
C ASN A 130 -9.36 -5.05 16.03
N ALA A 131 -8.51 -4.38 15.24
CA ALA A 131 -7.12 -4.08 15.60
C ALA A 131 -7.02 -3.12 16.81
N ASN A 132 -7.72 -1.99 16.76
CA ASN A 132 -7.77 -1.03 17.87
C ASN A 132 -8.51 -1.59 19.09
N GLY A 133 -9.51 -2.44 18.88
CA GLY A 133 -10.17 -3.19 19.96
C GLY A 133 -9.20 -4.12 20.69
N ALA A 134 -8.34 -4.82 19.96
CA ALA A 134 -7.30 -5.65 20.53
C ALA A 134 -6.25 -4.83 21.30
N LEU A 135 -5.76 -3.72 20.74
CA LEU A 135 -4.85 -2.80 21.46
C LEU A 135 -5.46 -2.35 22.79
N LYS A 136 -6.72 -1.89 22.77
CA LYS A 136 -7.44 -1.46 23.97
C LYS A 136 -7.61 -2.59 24.98
N HIS A 137 -7.93 -3.80 24.53
CA HIS A 137 -8.06 -4.97 25.41
C HIS A 137 -6.77 -5.25 26.19
N PHE A 138 -5.62 -5.10 25.53
CA PHE A 138 -4.30 -5.26 26.15
C PHE A 138 -3.75 -3.98 26.80
N ASN A 139 -4.59 -2.97 27.04
CA ASN A 139 -4.22 -1.69 27.67
C ASN A 139 -3.18 -0.86 26.90
N HIS A 140 -3.19 -0.96 25.57
CA HIS A 140 -2.45 -0.08 24.69
C HIS A 140 -3.38 0.97 24.08
N ASP A 141 -2.83 2.16 23.83
CA ASP A 141 -3.58 3.24 23.18
C ASP A 141 -3.94 2.86 21.73
N PRO A 142 -5.22 2.99 21.34
CA PRO A 142 -5.63 2.84 19.95
C PRO A 142 -4.91 3.84 19.04
N ILE A 143 -4.54 3.42 17.83
CA ILE A 143 -4.01 4.33 16.81
C ILE A 143 -5.09 5.31 16.39
N GLN A 144 -4.70 6.58 16.30
CA GLN A 144 -5.56 7.69 15.95
C GLN A 144 -5.39 8.09 14.47
N PRO A 145 -6.46 8.60 13.83
CA PRO A 145 -6.42 9.01 12.42
C PRO A 145 -5.38 10.11 12.15
N CYS A 146 -4.78 10.05 10.97
CA CYS A 146 -4.00 11.15 10.40
C CYS A 146 -4.88 12.01 9.47
N LYS A 147 -4.27 13.07 8.91
CA LYS A 147 -4.73 13.69 7.67
C LYS A 147 -4.00 13.07 6.48
N TYR A 148 -4.68 12.93 5.35
CA TYR A 148 -4.14 12.24 4.17
C TYR A 148 -4.19 13.08 2.90
N SER A 149 -3.29 12.80 1.97
CA SER A 149 -3.23 13.43 0.66
C SER A 149 -2.94 12.37 -0.41
N PHE A 150 -3.92 12.11 -1.27
CA PHE A 150 -3.82 11.06 -2.29
C PHE A 150 -3.55 11.64 -3.68
N PRO A 151 -2.54 11.13 -4.42
CA PRO A 151 -2.11 11.70 -5.70
C PRO A 151 -2.89 11.13 -6.90
N VAL A 152 -4.22 11.06 -6.81
CA VAL A 152 -5.09 10.48 -7.86
C VAL A 152 -6.09 11.50 -8.35
N THR A 153 -6.49 11.44 -9.62
CA THR A 153 -7.32 12.50 -10.25
C THR A 153 -8.54 11.97 -11.00
N ASP A 154 -8.59 10.66 -11.23
CA ASP A 154 -9.64 9.96 -11.94
C ASP A 154 -9.79 8.53 -11.39
N PHE A 155 -10.86 7.84 -11.73
CA PHE A 155 -11.15 6.52 -11.20
C PHE A 155 -10.10 5.45 -11.55
N GLN A 156 -9.51 5.48 -12.75
CA GLN A 156 -8.51 4.49 -13.14
C GLN A 156 -7.24 4.68 -12.31
N SER A 157 -6.83 5.94 -12.13
CA SER A 157 -5.77 6.32 -11.23
C SER A 157 -6.11 5.98 -9.76
N ALA A 158 -7.36 6.10 -9.33
CA ALA A 158 -7.73 5.75 -7.96
C ALA A 158 -7.69 4.23 -7.72
N ILE A 159 -8.23 3.43 -8.62
CA ILE A 159 -8.23 1.98 -8.44
C ILE A 159 -6.83 1.37 -8.63
N GLY A 160 -6.01 1.90 -9.54
CA GLY A 160 -4.63 1.41 -9.68
C GLY A 160 -3.77 1.70 -8.45
N LEU A 161 -4.00 2.84 -7.77
CA LEU A 161 -3.33 3.13 -6.50
C LEU A 161 -3.88 2.24 -5.39
N ALA A 162 -5.20 2.01 -5.36
CA ALA A 162 -5.82 1.04 -4.45
C ALA A 162 -5.11 -0.31 -4.52
N GLY A 163 -5.02 -0.88 -5.72
CA GLY A 163 -4.39 -2.19 -5.83
C GLY A 163 -2.89 -2.21 -5.54
N THR A 164 -2.17 -1.11 -5.81
CA THR A 164 -0.74 -1.02 -5.48
C THR A 164 -0.50 -1.05 -3.97
N PHE A 165 -1.29 -0.31 -3.17
CA PHE A 165 -1.12 -0.38 -1.72
C PHE A 165 -1.70 -1.67 -1.15
N THR A 166 -2.80 -2.20 -1.69
CA THR A 166 -3.37 -3.47 -1.23
C THR A 166 -2.39 -4.62 -1.48
N ASP A 167 -1.73 -4.71 -2.64
CA ASP A 167 -0.67 -5.71 -2.87
C ASP A 167 0.48 -5.60 -1.84
N LEU A 168 0.84 -4.38 -1.42
CA LEU A 168 1.84 -4.15 -0.38
C LEU A 168 1.33 -4.60 1.00
N VAL A 169 0.07 -4.35 1.33
CA VAL A 169 -0.56 -4.77 2.58
C VAL A 169 -0.67 -6.30 2.62
N LEU A 170 -1.13 -6.94 1.56
CA LEU A 170 -1.17 -8.41 1.43
C LEU A 170 0.22 -9.03 1.67
N GLY A 171 1.28 -8.40 1.16
CA GLY A 171 2.67 -8.79 1.44
C GLY A 171 3.07 -8.60 2.90
N THR A 172 2.63 -7.50 3.51
CA THR A 172 2.95 -7.12 4.89
C THR A 172 2.22 -7.98 5.92
N LEU A 173 0.98 -8.34 5.66
CA LEU A 173 0.19 -9.19 6.55
C LEU A 173 0.74 -10.63 6.62
N GLN A 174 1.43 -11.10 5.57
CA GLN A 174 2.20 -12.34 5.61
C GLN A 174 3.34 -12.26 6.65
N ASP A 175 4.11 -11.16 6.66
CA ASP A 175 5.17 -10.89 7.63
C ASP A 175 4.61 -10.74 9.05
N VAL A 176 3.52 -10.00 9.21
CA VAL A 176 2.80 -9.88 10.49
C VAL A 176 2.37 -11.24 11.04
N ASN A 177 1.82 -12.13 10.19
CA ASN A 177 1.46 -13.49 10.59
C ASN A 177 2.66 -14.32 11.02
N GLN A 178 3.77 -14.24 10.27
CA GLN A 178 5.03 -14.89 10.60
C GLN A 178 5.52 -14.45 11.98
N ILE A 179 5.51 -13.15 12.24
CA ILE A 179 5.97 -12.54 13.50
C ILE A 179 5.05 -12.93 14.66
N PHE A 180 3.72 -12.86 14.50
CA PHE A 180 2.79 -13.32 15.54
C PHE A 180 3.04 -14.79 15.91
N ALA A 181 3.26 -15.66 14.91
CA ALA A 181 3.56 -17.06 15.17
C ALA A 181 4.87 -17.25 15.94
N GLN A 182 5.91 -16.47 15.63
CA GLN A 182 7.22 -16.55 16.27
C GLN A 182 7.27 -15.90 17.66
N SER A 183 6.46 -14.88 17.91
CA SER A 183 6.48 -14.08 19.14
C SER A 183 5.50 -14.57 20.21
N GLY A 184 4.83 -15.71 20.00
CA GLY A 184 3.89 -16.30 20.97
C GLY A 184 2.45 -15.78 20.85
N ASP A 185 2.13 -15.04 19.79
CA ASP A 185 0.82 -14.45 19.52
C ASP A 185 0.03 -15.23 18.45
N ALA A 186 0.30 -16.53 18.31
CA ALA A 186 -0.31 -17.39 17.29
C ALA A 186 -1.87 -17.37 17.29
N GLY A 187 -2.49 -16.97 18.40
CA GLY A 187 -3.93 -16.77 18.50
C GLY A 187 -4.49 -15.70 17.56
N LEU A 188 -3.66 -14.72 17.14
CA LEU A 188 -4.05 -13.65 16.22
C LEU A 188 -3.91 -14.04 14.74
N VAL A 189 -3.12 -15.06 14.44
CA VAL A 189 -2.79 -15.46 13.06
C VAL A 189 -4.04 -15.79 12.24
N ARG A 190 -5.01 -16.49 12.83
CA ARG A 190 -6.24 -16.84 12.09
C ARG A 190 -7.06 -15.61 11.71
N ALA A 191 -7.15 -14.62 12.60
CA ALA A 191 -7.92 -13.40 12.35
C ALA A 191 -7.24 -12.57 11.24
N VAL A 192 -5.91 -12.41 11.29
CA VAL A 192 -5.18 -11.71 10.22
C VAL A 192 -5.20 -12.48 8.91
N SER A 193 -5.12 -13.80 8.93
CA SER A 193 -5.29 -14.61 7.70
C SER A 193 -6.67 -14.44 7.05
N SER A 194 -7.75 -14.21 7.83
CA SER A 194 -9.05 -13.88 7.23
C SER A 194 -9.08 -12.49 6.62
N VAL A 195 -8.36 -11.52 7.19
CA VAL A 195 -8.20 -10.17 6.62
C VAL A 195 -7.46 -10.25 5.28
N ILE A 196 -6.33 -10.98 5.22
CA ILE A 196 -5.61 -11.26 3.95
C ILE A 196 -6.56 -11.84 2.89
N GLY A 197 -7.42 -12.79 3.28
CA GLY A 197 -8.39 -13.39 2.36
C GLY A 197 -9.39 -12.37 1.81
N ASN A 198 -9.94 -11.53 2.68
CA ASN A 198 -10.87 -10.48 2.27
C ASN A 198 -10.20 -9.43 1.37
N GLU A 199 -9.06 -8.87 1.79
CA GLU A 199 -8.33 -7.87 0.99
C GLU A 199 -7.89 -8.44 -0.38
N ALA A 200 -7.56 -9.74 -0.47
CA ALA A 200 -7.25 -10.37 -1.75
C ALA A 200 -8.47 -10.47 -2.68
N GLU A 201 -9.69 -10.63 -2.14
CA GLU A 201 -10.93 -10.55 -2.93
C GLU A 201 -11.15 -9.13 -3.44
N GLN A 202 -10.86 -8.11 -2.62
CA GLN A 202 -10.92 -6.71 -3.04
C GLN A 202 -9.88 -6.40 -4.12
N GLU A 203 -8.65 -6.87 -3.97
CA GLU A 203 -7.60 -6.74 -4.99
C GLU A 203 -8.03 -7.37 -6.31
N GLY A 204 -8.64 -8.56 -6.24
CA GLY A 204 -9.25 -9.19 -7.41
C GLY A 204 -10.27 -8.30 -8.12
N PHE A 205 -11.11 -7.60 -7.36
CA PHE A 205 -12.04 -6.60 -7.89
C PHE A 205 -11.31 -5.39 -8.52
N TYR A 206 -10.31 -4.81 -7.84
CA TYR A 206 -9.51 -3.69 -8.36
C TYR A 206 -8.85 -4.04 -9.69
N ARG A 207 -8.34 -5.27 -9.80
CA ARG A 207 -7.72 -5.79 -11.01
C ARG A 207 -8.74 -5.99 -12.14
N LEU A 208 -9.89 -6.58 -11.84
CA LEU A 208 -10.95 -6.80 -12.83
C LEU A 208 -11.48 -5.50 -13.44
N VAL A 209 -11.72 -4.47 -12.63
CA VAL A 209 -12.21 -3.18 -13.16
C VAL A 209 -11.14 -2.44 -13.96
N GLN A 210 -9.86 -2.75 -13.75
CA GLN A 210 -8.72 -2.33 -14.57
C GLN A 210 -8.46 -3.25 -15.78
N LYS A 211 -9.31 -4.27 -16.02
CA LYS A 211 -9.16 -5.29 -17.08
C LYS A 211 -7.88 -6.12 -16.97
N LYS A 212 -7.37 -6.29 -15.75
CA LYS A 212 -6.28 -7.20 -15.42
C LYS A 212 -6.84 -8.58 -15.03
N ARG A 213 -5.96 -9.56 -14.89
CA ARG A 213 -6.33 -10.87 -14.32
C ARG A 213 -6.61 -10.69 -12.81
N PRO A 214 -7.65 -11.33 -12.23
CA PRO A 214 -7.97 -11.19 -10.81
C PRO A 214 -6.80 -11.48 -9.87
N SER A 215 -5.95 -12.45 -10.21
CA SER A 215 -4.71 -12.73 -9.49
C SER A 215 -3.51 -12.30 -10.33
N ALA A 216 -2.55 -11.62 -9.71
CA ALA A 216 -1.32 -11.19 -10.37
C ALA A 216 -0.34 -12.36 -10.55
N GLN A 217 -0.19 -13.18 -9.51
CA GLN A 217 0.79 -14.26 -9.42
C GLN A 217 0.34 -15.35 -8.44
N PRO A 218 0.85 -16.59 -8.56
CA PRO A 218 0.49 -17.69 -7.67
C PRO A 218 1.02 -17.53 -6.23
N PHE A 219 2.10 -16.77 -6.06
CA PHE A 219 2.70 -16.45 -4.77
C PHE A 219 2.91 -14.94 -4.72
N LEU A 220 2.12 -14.23 -3.92
CA LEU A 220 2.20 -12.76 -3.83
C LEU A 220 3.56 -12.31 -3.28
N THR A 221 3.90 -11.06 -3.55
CA THR A 221 5.15 -10.45 -3.10
C THR A 221 5.13 -10.28 -1.58
N THR A 222 6.14 -10.79 -0.89
CA THR A 222 6.32 -10.53 0.55
C THR A 222 6.80 -9.10 0.78
N ALA A 223 6.36 -8.47 1.85
CA ALA A 223 6.79 -7.15 2.27
C ALA A 223 7.01 -7.14 3.78
N THR A 224 8.00 -6.37 4.25
CA THR A 224 8.22 -6.21 5.69
C THR A 224 7.36 -5.08 6.25
N ARG A 225 7.06 -5.14 7.55
CA ARG A 225 6.38 -4.06 8.29
C ARG A 225 6.98 -2.67 8.04
N ASP A 226 8.30 -2.57 7.96
CA ASP A 226 9.01 -1.30 7.76
C ASP A 226 8.71 -0.66 6.38
N PHE A 227 8.57 -1.47 5.32
CA PHE A 227 8.26 -0.96 3.99
C PHE A 227 6.83 -0.43 3.92
N ALA A 228 5.85 -1.18 4.43
CA ALA A 228 4.47 -0.71 4.55
C ALA A 228 4.36 0.55 5.40
N PHE A 229 4.99 0.56 6.58
CA PHE A 229 4.98 1.72 7.47
C PHE A 229 5.56 2.98 6.79
N THR A 230 6.63 2.83 6.01
CA THR A 230 7.21 3.92 5.23
C THR A 230 6.27 4.37 4.10
N ALA A 231 5.68 3.42 3.36
CA ALA A 231 4.79 3.71 2.24
C ALA A 231 3.53 4.47 2.69
N ILE A 232 2.85 3.99 3.73
CA ILE A 232 1.63 4.63 4.27
C ILE A 232 1.92 6.07 4.68
N GLN A 233 3.05 6.31 5.34
CA GLN A 233 3.44 7.65 5.77
C GLN A 233 3.64 8.63 4.61
N SER A 234 3.96 8.16 3.40
CA SER A 234 4.09 9.02 2.21
C SER A 234 2.77 9.70 1.81
N PHE A 235 1.63 9.17 2.25
CA PHE A 235 0.31 9.76 2.03
C PHE A 235 -0.17 10.63 3.20
N THR A 236 0.53 10.63 4.33
CA THR A 236 0.13 11.41 5.51
C THR A 236 0.58 12.86 5.37
N VAL A 237 -0.25 13.80 5.83
CA VAL A 237 0.16 15.20 5.96
C VAL A 237 1.13 15.29 7.15
N PRO A 238 2.35 15.85 6.98
CA PRO A 238 3.33 15.93 8.05
C PRO A 238 2.77 16.57 9.33
N GLY A 239 3.02 15.93 10.48
CA GLY A 239 2.57 16.40 11.78
C GLY A 239 1.08 16.20 12.09
N SER A 240 0.33 15.53 11.22
CA SER A 240 -1.12 15.33 11.42
C SER A 240 -1.50 14.10 12.24
N CYS A 241 -0.58 13.14 12.38
CA CYS A 241 -0.84 11.87 13.07
C CYS A 241 -0.58 12.01 14.59
N PRO A 242 -1.57 11.83 15.48
CA PRO A 242 -1.41 12.11 16.91
C PRO A 242 -0.42 11.18 17.63
N ASN A 243 -0.40 9.89 17.32
CA ASN A 243 0.37 8.88 18.06
C ASN A 243 1.23 7.95 17.17
N ILE A 244 1.52 8.35 15.92
CA ILE A 244 2.34 7.54 14.99
C ILE A 244 3.76 7.26 15.50
N ALA A 245 4.33 8.17 16.31
CA ALA A 245 5.65 7.98 16.93
C ALA A 245 5.69 6.83 17.98
N GLY A 246 4.51 6.34 18.39
CA GLY A 246 4.37 5.15 19.23
C GLY A 246 4.74 3.86 18.50
N ILE A 247 4.60 3.82 17.17
CA ILE A 247 4.85 2.63 16.34
C ILE A 247 6.35 2.47 16.11
N LYS A 248 6.92 1.39 16.66
CA LYS A 248 8.38 1.16 16.67
C LYS A 248 8.86 0.43 15.43
N LEU A 249 8.68 1.06 14.26
CA LEU A 249 9.14 0.56 12.97
C LEU A 249 10.14 1.54 12.33
N LYS A 250 11.03 1.00 11.49
CA LYS A 250 12.02 1.79 10.77
C LYS A 250 11.33 2.46 9.58
N THR A 251 11.67 3.73 9.34
CA THR A 251 11.31 4.43 8.12
C THR A 251 12.51 4.57 7.20
N PHE A 252 12.28 4.49 5.89
CA PHE A 252 13.31 4.72 4.88
C PHE A 252 13.18 6.10 4.26
N LYS A 253 14.26 6.58 3.65
CA LYS A 253 14.22 7.79 2.84
C LYS A 253 13.48 7.51 1.52
N PRO A 254 12.78 8.49 0.92
CA PRO A 254 12.00 8.25 -0.28
C PRO A 254 12.85 7.74 -1.46
N LEU A 255 12.34 6.70 -2.13
CA LEU A 255 12.84 6.21 -3.42
C LEU A 255 11.73 6.36 -4.46
N ASN A 256 11.90 7.27 -5.42
CA ASN A 256 10.90 7.49 -6.45
C ASN A 256 11.16 6.59 -7.66
N VAL A 257 10.12 5.94 -8.17
CA VAL A 257 10.14 5.31 -9.50
C VAL A 257 9.78 6.37 -10.53
N GLU A 258 10.71 6.70 -11.42
CA GLU A 258 10.56 7.80 -12.39
C GLU A 258 10.09 7.31 -13.78
N SER A 259 10.36 6.04 -14.11
CA SER A 259 9.88 5.45 -15.36
C SER A 259 8.37 5.28 -15.33
N THR A 260 7.72 5.61 -16.46
CA THR A 260 6.29 5.43 -16.67
C THR A 260 6.02 4.45 -17.82
N GLY A 261 4.83 3.85 -17.84
CA GLY A 261 4.41 2.97 -18.93
C GLY A 261 5.25 1.68 -19.05
N LEU A 262 5.76 1.19 -17.91
CA LEU A 262 6.57 -0.02 -17.80
C LEU A 262 5.90 -1.21 -18.51
N LYS A 263 6.71 -2.00 -19.22
CA LYS A 263 6.24 -3.18 -19.97
C LYS A 263 6.56 -4.48 -19.22
N PRO A 264 5.82 -5.57 -19.47
CA PRO A 264 6.19 -6.91 -19.01
C PRO A 264 7.38 -7.45 -19.84
N ALA A 265 8.54 -6.81 -19.68
CA ALA A 265 9.78 -7.12 -20.39
C ALA A 265 11.00 -6.62 -19.60
N THR A 266 12.15 -7.25 -19.85
CA THR A 266 13.43 -6.78 -19.29
C THR A 266 13.74 -5.37 -19.80
N GLN A 267 13.93 -4.42 -18.89
CA GLN A 267 14.17 -3.02 -19.22
C GLN A 267 14.97 -2.31 -18.12
N ASN A 268 15.50 -1.12 -18.39
CA ASN A 268 16.02 -0.26 -17.32
C ASN A 268 14.89 0.55 -16.71
N ILE A 269 14.83 0.58 -15.38
CA ILE A 269 13.92 1.47 -14.64
C ILE A 269 14.75 2.62 -14.09
N LYS A 270 14.25 3.85 -14.29
CA LYS A 270 14.82 5.06 -13.75
C LYS A 270 14.24 5.34 -12.39
N PHE A 271 15.09 5.74 -11.46
CA PHE A 271 14.73 6.10 -10.09
C PHE A 271 15.29 7.48 -9.74
N SER A 272 14.76 8.05 -8.65
CA SER A 272 15.37 9.22 -8.03
C SER A 272 15.32 9.18 -6.50
N ILE A 273 16.30 9.87 -5.92
CA ILE A 273 16.40 10.16 -4.49
C ILE A 273 16.73 11.64 -4.29
N ASN A 274 16.36 12.20 -3.13
CA ASN A 274 16.71 13.59 -2.81
C ASN A 274 18.25 13.75 -2.80
N LYS A 275 18.76 14.84 -3.37
CA LYS A 275 20.20 15.09 -3.46
C LYS A 275 20.87 15.23 -2.08
N ALA A 276 20.20 15.91 -1.14
CA ALA A 276 20.73 16.09 0.21
C ALA A 276 20.93 14.73 0.90
N ASP A 277 20.01 13.80 0.65
CA ASP A 277 20.08 12.45 1.19
C ASP A 277 21.12 11.59 0.48
N ALA A 278 21.22 11.70 -0.85
CA ALA A 278 22.24 11.04 -1.64
C ALA A 278 23.67 11.42 -1.18
N GLY A 279 23.88 12.69 -0.83
CA GLY A 279 25.15 13.20 -0.34
C GLY A 279 25.65 12.60 0.97
N LEU A 280 24.83 11.81 1.68
CA LEU A 280 25.23 11.08 2.87
C LEU A 280 25.89 9.73 2.57
N TYR A 281 25.92 9.31 1.30
CA TYR A 281 26.33 7.97 0.90
C TYR A 281 27.33 7.99 -0.25
N GLN A 282 28.20 6.96 -0.30
CA GLN A 282 29.02 6.66 -1.45
C GLN A 282 28.18 5.89 -2.49
N MET A 283 27.81 6.57 -3.58
CA MET A 283 26.84 6.06 -4.56
C MET A 283 27.26 4.73 -5.22
N ASP A 284 28.57 4.50 -5.41
CA ASP A 284 29.15 3.26 -5.94
C ASP A 284 29.04 2.07 -4.97
N GLY A 285 28.98 2.36 -3.67
CA GLY A 285 28.73 1.39 -2.59
C GLY A 285 27.26 1.01 -2.40
N LEU A 286 26.34 1.68 -3.10
CA LEU A 286 24.92 1.40 -3.04
C LEU A 286 24.49 0.34 -4.07
N ARG A 287 23.41 -0.35 -3.77
CA ARG A 287 22.75 -1.33 -4.64
C ARG A 287 21.26 -1.08 -4.66
N LEU A 288 20.63 -1.32 -5.82
CA LEU A 288 19.19 -1.45 -5.90
C LEU A 288 18.83 -2.92 -5.72
N VAL A 289 17.86 -3.20 -4.85
CA VAL A 289 17.39 -4.56 -4.57
C VAL A 289 15.91 -4.63 -4.89
N TYR A 290 15.51 -5.66 -5.63
CA TYR A 290 14.13 -5.97 -5.95
C TYR A 290 13.62 -7.16 -5.12
N ILE A 291 12.45 -7.01 -4.53
CA ILE A 291 11.68 -8.06 -3.86
C ILE A 291 10.41 -8.29 -4.70
N ASN A 292 10.22 -9.52 -5.19
CA ASN A 292 9.06 -9.91 -5.99
C ASN A 292 8.69 -11.37 -5.68
N ALA A 293 7.40 -11.64 -5.55
CA ALA A 293 6.85 -12.91 -5.08
C ALA A 293 7.49 -13.33 -3.73
N GLN A 294 7.65 -14.64 -3.54
CA GLN A 294 8.38 -15.25 -2.42
C GLN A 294 9.83 -15.60 -2.80
N ASN A 295 10.38 -14.95 -3.83
CA ASN A 295 11.72 -15.25 -4.35
C ASN A 295 12.82 -14.62 -3.50
N VAL A 296 14.03 -15.14 -3.63
CA VAL A 296 15.24 -14.49 -3.09
C VAL A 296 15.40 -13.11 -3.74
N PRO A 297 15.70 -12.04 -2.97
CA PRO A 297 15.82 -10.70 -3.54
C PRO A 297 16.90 -10.59 -4.62
N VAL A 298 16.63 -9.80 -5.66
CA VAL A 298 17.53 -9.60 -6.80
C VAL A 298 18.30 -8.29 -6.66
N VAL A 299 19.63 -8.36 -6.62
CA VAL A 299 20.51 -7.20 -6.45
C VAL A 299 21.03 -6.70 -7.80
N LYS A 300 20.99 -5.38 -8.00
CA LYS A 300 21.48 -4.68 -9.18
C LYS A 300 22.32 -3.47 -8.80
N LYS A 301 23.25 -3.11 -9.69
CA LYS A 301 24.05 -1.89 -9.56
C LYS A 301 23.20 -0.67 -9.93
N LEU A 302 23.61 0.48 -9.40
CA LEU A 302 23.10 1.77 -9.87
C LEU A 302 23.90 2.15 -11.11
N ASP A 303 23.22 2.23 -12.25
CA ASP A 303 23.78 2.66 -13.52
C ASP A 303 23.35 4.12 -13.80
N ASN A 304 24.06 4.79 -14.72
CA ASN A 304 23.68 6.13 -15.22
C ASN A 304 23.38 7.16 -14.10
N VAL A 305 24.18 7.15 -13.03
CA VAL A 305 24.01 8.07 -11.89
C VAL A 305 24.25 9.52 -12.33
N GLN A 306 23.24 10.37 -12.17
CA GLN A 306 23.27 11.79 -12.51
C GLN A 306 22.86 12.63 -11.32
N MET A 307 23.74 13.53 -10.89
CA MET A 307 23.47 14.48 -9.81
C MET A 307 22.85 15.75 -10.39
N GLY A 308 21.55 15.93 -10.17
CA GLY A 308 20.82 17.15 -10.57
C GLY A 308 20.94 18.28 -9.55
N ALA A 309 20.11 19.31 -9.73
CA ALA A 309 20.01 20.42 -8.78
C ALA A 309 19.42 19.94 -7.43
N ASP A 310 18.27 19.26 -7.49
CA ASP A 310 17.48 18.88 -6.30
C ASP A 310 17.41 17.37 -6.05
N LYS A 311 17.65 16.56 -7.08
CA LYS A 311 17.59 15.10 -7.01
C LYS A 311 18.76 14.42 -7.70
N THR A 312 19.13 13.25 -7.20
CA THR A 312 20.05 12.33 -7.88
C THR A 312 19.20 11.27 -8.57
N THR A 313 19.39 11.09 -9.87
CA THR A 313 18.72 10.04 -10.66
C THR A 313 19.68 8.95 -11.03
N PHE A 314 19.19 7.73 -11.15
CA PHE A 314 19.97 6.58 -11.63
C PHE A 314 19.04 5.59 -12.32
N GLU A 315 19.61 4.62 -13.00
CA GLU A 315 18.91 3.50 -13.60
C GLU A 315 19.35 2.19 -12.95
N ALA A 316 18.51 1.17 -13.05
CA ALA A 316 18.89 -0.20 -12.75
C ALA A 316 18.16 -1.16 -13.70
N ALA A 317 18.86 -2.20 -14.13
CA ALA A 317 18.28 -3.25 -14.96
C ALA A 317 17.18 -4.00 -14.17
N PHE A 318 15.96 -4.01 -14.69
CA PHE A 318 14.83 -4.76 -14.17
C PHE A 318 14.68 -6.09 -14.92
N PRO A 319 15.05 -7.23 -14.31
CA PRO A 319 15.22 -8.52 -15.01
C PRO A 319 13.90 -9.30 -15.14
N PHE A 320 12.88 -8.68 -15.73
CA PHE A 320 11.53 -9.26 -15.83
C PHE A 320 11.51 -10.65 -16.47
N ASP A 321 12.21 -10.86 -17.60
CA ASP A 321 12.11 -12.11 -18.34
C ASP A 321 12.79 -13.28 -17.63
N GLU A 322 13.86 -12.97 -16.90
CA GLU A 322 14.66 -13.93 -16.14
C GLU A 322 13.87 -14.46 -14.93
N PHE A 323 13.17 -13.57 -14.20
CA PHE A 323 12.51 -13.90 -12.93
C PHE A 323 10.97 -13.88 -12.97
N ARG A 324 10.36 -13.57 -14.13
CA ARG A 324 8.90 -13.47 -14.31
C ARG A 324 8.24 -12.50 -13.32
N MET A 325 8.78 -11.28 -13.22
CA MET A 325 8.44 -10.27 -12.21
C MET A 325 7.09 -9.57 -12.47
N ASN A 326 5.99 -10.34 -12.47
CA ASN A 326 4.63 -9.83 -12.58
C ASN A 326 4.09 -9.41 -11.20
N GLY A 327 3.04 -8.59 -11.20
CA GLY A 327 2.45 -7.97 -10.00
C GLY A 327 3.41 -7.00 -9.32
N LEU A 328 3.20 -6.80 -8.02
CA LEU A 328 4.03 -5.95 -7.20
C LEU A 328 5.51 -6.39 -7.20
N THR A 329 6.40 -5.43 -7.45
CA THR A 329 7.81 -5.51 -7.07
C THR A 329 8.14 -4.33 -6.15
N ILE A 330 8.77 -4.64 -5.02
CA ILE A 330 9.28 -3.63 -4.08
C ILE A 330 10.76 -3.41 -4.38
N ALA A 331 11.13 -2.16 -4.65
CA ALA A 331 12.51 -1.73 -4.82
C ALA A 331 13.00 -1.03 -3.56
N ALA A 332 14.24 -1.33 -3.15
CA ALA A 332 14.92 -0.63 -2.07
C ALA A 332 16.37 -0.39 -2.45
N VAL A 333 16.96 0.72 -1.97
CA VAL A 333 18.40 0.96 -2.10
C VAL A 333 19.07 0.58 -0.78
N THR A 334 20.05 -0.32 -0.85
CA THR A 334 20.77 -0.87 0.30
C THR A 334 22.26 -0.55 0.22
N GLN A 335 22.96 -0.63 1.36
CA GLN A 335 24.42 -0.54 1.41
C GLN A 335 25.11 -1.92 1.35
N GLY A 336 26.19 -2.03 0.57
CA GLY A 336 27.32 -2.91 0.86
C GLY A 336 27.16 -4.43 0.65
N LYS A 337 25.97 -4.95 0.30
CA LYS A 337 25.77 -6.39 0.02
C LYS A 337 25.37 -6.63 -1.43
N ASP A 338 25.98 -7.65 -2.04
CA ASP A 338 25.66 -8.11 -3.39
C ASP A 338 24.62 -9.25 -3.41
N SER A 339 24.16 -9.72 -2.24
CA SER A 339 23.10 -10.73 -2.09
C SER A 339 22.39 -10.61 -0.75
N PHE A 340 21.13 -11.03 -0.72
CA PHE A 340 20.27 -11.07 0.48
C PHE A 340 19.52 -12.40 0.52
N ALA A 341 19.29 -12.94 1.71
CA ALA A 341 18.54 -14.19 1.87
C ALA A 341 17.01 -13.99 1.89
N SER A 342 16.54 -12.82 2.33
CA SER A 342 15.11 -12.54 2.54
C SER A 342 14.81 -11.04 2.42
N ALA A 343 13.51 -10.70 2.35
CA ALA A 343 13.04 -9.33 2.44
C ALA A 343 13.45 -8.63 3.76
N ASP A 344 13.52 -9.36 4.87
CA ASP A 344 13.95 -8.83 6.17
C ASP A 344 15.40 -8.34 6.14
N GLU A 345 16.30 -9.11 5.52
CA GLU A 345 17.70 -8.67 5.39
C GLU A 345 17.82 -7.43 4.49
N VAL A 346 16.95 -7.31 3.49
CA VAL A 346 16.88 -6.10 2.63
C VAL A 346 16.39 -4.92 3.46
N ALA A 347 15.29 -5.04 4.20
CA ALA A 347 14.77 -3.96 5.06
C ALA A 347 15.79 -3.52 6.12
N ALA A 348 16.51 -4.46 6.72
CA ALA A 348 17.58 -4.16 7.67
C ALA A 348 18.70 -3.29 7.03
N ALA A 349 19.10 -3.61 5.80
CA ALA A 349 20.16 -2.91 5.07
C ALA A 349 19.70 -1.70 4.24
N ALA A 350 18.39 -1.52 4.06
CA ALA A 350 17.83 -0.47 3.23
C ALA A 350 18.02 0.92 3.85
N VAL A 351 18.30 1.88 2.98
CA VAL A 351 18.43 3.31 3.27
C VAL A 351 17.38 4.14 2.52
N PHE A 352 17.03 3.75 1.30
CA PHE A 352 15.93 4.35 0.54
C PHE A 352 14.89 3.29 0.16
N GLY A 353 13.62 3.64 0.21
CA GLY A 353 12.52 2.75 -0.16
C GLY A 353 11.18 3.15 0.49
N PRO A 354 10.15 2.32 0.29
CA PRO A 354 10.04 1.44 -0.87
C PRO A 354 9.78 2.24 -2.15
N GLY A 355 10.34 1.80 -3.28
CA GLY A 355 9.80 2.12 -4.60
C GLY A 355 8.86 0.99 -5.02
N LEU A 356 7.59 1.30 -5.30
CA LEU A 356 6.59 0.30 -5.66
C LEU A 356 6.42 0.25 -7.18
N ILE A 357 6.46 -0.95 -7.75
CA ILE A 357 6.43 -1.17 -9.20
C ILE A 357 5.35 -2.22 -9.50
N GLU A 358 4.39 -1.88 -10.34
CA GLU A 358 3.33 -2.80 -10.81
C GLU A 358 3.50 -3.11 -12.30
N ILE A 359 3.60 -4.40 -12.65
CA ILE A 359 3.73 -4.87 -14.05
C ILE A 359 2.88 -6.14 -14.26
N ASP A 360 2.07 -6.16 -15.33
CA ASP A 360 1.15 -7.27 -15.67
C ASP A 360 1.13 -7.62 -17.17
#